data_AF-P00266-F1
#
_entry.id   AF-P00266-F1
#
_cell.length_a   1.000
_cell.length_b   1.000
_cell.length_c   1.000
_cell.angle_alpha   90.00
_cell.angle_beta   90.00
_cell.angle_gamma   90.00
#
_symmetry.space_group_name_H-M   'P 1'
#
loop_
_entity.id
_entity.type
_entity.pdbx_description
1 polymer ?
#
loop_
_entity_poly.entity_id
_entity_poly.type
_entity_poly.pdbx_seq_one_letter_code
_entity_poly.pdbx_strand_id
1 'polypeptide(L)' 'GTNASMRKAFNYQEVSKTAGKNCANCAQFIPGASASAAGACKVIPGDSQIQPTGYCDAYIVKK' A
#
# COMPACT_ATOMS: atom_id res chain seq x y z
N GLY A 1 12.04 -5.20 -3.27
CA GLY A 1 12.19 -5.74 -1.91
C GLY A 1 11.10 -5.17 -1.02
N THR A 2 11.19 -5.36 0.30
CA THR A 2 10.29 -4.70 1.28
C THR A 2 11.06 -3.67 2.09
N ASN A 3 10.36 -2.66 2.62
CA ASN A 3 10.93 -1.73 3.60
C ASN A 3 10.27 -1.98 4.97
N ALA A 4 10.82 -2.93 5.73
CA ALA A 4 10.26 -3.37 7.00
C ALA A 4 10.11 -2.23 8.01
N SER A 5 11.08 -1.31 8.08
CA SER A 5 11.04 -0.16 8.97
C SER A 5 9.85 0.76 8.69
N MET A 6 9.63 1.10 7.41
CA MET A 6 8.51 1.95 7.01
C MET A 6 7.16 1.23 7.10
N ARG A 7 7.11 -0.07 6.77
CA ARG A 7 5.91 -0.89 7.01
C ARG A 7 5.51 -0.85 8.48
N LYS A 8 6.47 -0.99 9.40
CA LYS A 8 6.24 -0.90 10.85
C LYS A 8 5.79 0.50 11.27
N ALA A 9 6.44 1.56 10.76
CA ALA A 9 6.12 2.93 11.10
C ALA A 9 4.68 3.34 10.73
N PHE A 10 4.13 2.79 9.64
CA PHE A 10 2.76 3.06 9.20
C PHE A 10 1.76 1.95 9.53
N ASN A 11 2.12 0.98 10.39
CA ASN A 11 1.27 -0.16 10.73
C ASN A 11 0.69 -0.85 9.48
N TYR A 12 1.54 -1.03 8.45
CA TYR A 12 1.14 -1.61 7.18
C TYR A 12 0.63 -3.03 7.36
N GLN A 13 -0.52 -3.30 6.74
CA GLN A 13 -1.19 -4.60 6.69
C GLN A 13 -1.37 -5.00 5.23
N GLU A 14 -1.13 -6.26 4.88
CA GLU A 14 -1.27 -6.76 3.51
C GLU A 14 -2.73 -6.86 3.05
N VAL A 15 -3.66 -6.97 3.99
CA VAL A 15 -5.09 -6.94 3.74
C VAL A 15 -5.72 -5.91 4.67
N SER A 16 -6.40 -4.92 4.09
CA SER A 16 -7.18 -3.94 4.84
C SER A 16 -8.33 -4.60 5.57
N LYS A 17 -8.54 -4.19 6.82
CA LYS A 17 -9.70 -4.59 7.63
C LYS A 17 -10.93 -3.74 7.37
N THR A 18 -10.81 -2.66 6.60
CA THR A 18 -11.90 -1.72 6.32
C THR A 18 -12.21 -1.71 4.83
N ALA A 19 -13.45 -2.05 4.49
CA ALA A 19 -13.92 -2.04 3.11
C ALA A 19 -13.67 -0.66 2.45
N GLY A 20 -13.15 -0.66 1.23
CA GLY A 20 -12.84 0.55 0.46
C GLY A 20 -11.55 1.28 0.87
N LYS A 21 -11.03 1.10 2.09
CA LYS A 21 -9.76 1.70 2.53
C LYS A 21 -8.58 0.78 2.26
N ASN A 22 -8.19 0.63 1.00
CA ASN A 22 -7.04 -0.18 0.61
C ASN A 22 -6.09 0.55 -0.35
N CYS A 23 -4.89 0.02 -0.56
CA CYS A 23 -3.87 0.61 -1.41
C CYS A 23 -4.37 0.84 -2.84
N ALA A 24 -5.18 -0.06 -3.41
CA ALA A 24 -5.79 0.16 -4.73
C ALA A 24 -6.59 1.48 -4.79
N ASN A 25 -7.21 1.90 -3.68
CA ASN A 25 -7.95 3.15 -3.52
C ASN A 25 -7.14 4.28 -2.86
N CYS A 26 -5.82 4.13 -2.68
CA CYS A 26 -4.96 5.10 -2.01
C CYS A 26 -4.16 5.95 -3.02
N ALA A 27 -4.15 7.28 -2.86
CA ALA A 27 -3.46 8.25 -3.72
C ALA A 27 -1.92 8.07 -3.75
N GLN A 28 -1.37 7.37 -2.75
CA GLN A 28 0.06 7.10 -2.65
C GLN A 28 0.48 5.79 -3.34
N PHE A 29 -0.46 4.92 -3.67
CA PHE A 29 -0.17 3.62 -4.27
C PHE A 29 0.24 3.77 -5.74
N ILE A 30 1.29 3.05 -6.10
CA ILE A 30 1.79 2.90 -7.47
C ILE A 30 1.45 1.48 -7.90
N PRO A 31 0.47 1.27 -8.80
CA PRO A 31 0.01 -0.06 -9.20
C PRO A 31 1.12 -0.93 -9.80
N GLY A 32 1.00 -2.25 -9.59
CA GLY A 32 1.81 -3.25 -10.29
C GLY A 32 1.35 -3.50 -11.72
N ALA A 33 1.85 -4.57 -12.32
CA ALA A 33 1.54 -4.95 -13.71
C ALA A 33 0.06 -5.30 -13.98
N SER A 34 -0.71 -5.59 -12.93
CA SER A 34 -2.14 -5.86 -13.00
C SER A 34 -2.84 -5.37 -11.73
N ALA A 35 -4.17 -5.37 -11.72
CA ALA A 35 -4.96 -4.92 -10.57
C ALA A 35 -4.74 -5.74 -9.28
N SER A 36 -4.28 -7.00 -9.40
CA SER A 36 -3.95 -7.88 -8.28
C SER A 36 -2.45 -7.97 -8.00
N ALA A 37 -1.59 -7.48 -8.89
CA ALA A 37 -0.16 -7.52 -8.70
C ALA A 37 0.29 -6.54 -7.61
N ALA A 38 1.27 -6.95 -6.82
CA ALA A 38 1.93 -6.06 -5.89
C ALA A 38 2.57 -4.88 -6.64
N GLY A 39 2.48 -3.71 -6.03
CA GLY A 39 3.03 -2.46 -6.54
C GLY A 39 4.00 -1.83 -5.55
N ALA A 40 4.18 -0.51 -5.69
CA ALA A 40 5.00 0.31 -4.81
C ALA A 40 4.15 1.37 -4.10
N CYS A 41 4.76 2.15 -3.22
CA CYS A 41 4.09 3.25 -2.52
C CYS A 41 5.03 4.45 -2.41
N LYS A 42 4.52 5.64 -2.75
CA LYS A 42 5.29 6.90 -2.73
C LYS A 42 5.87 7.23 -1.35
N VAL A 43 5.21 6.80 -0.28
CA VAL A 43 5.64 7.06 1.11
C VAL A 43 6.38 5.88 1.77
N ILE A 44 6.50 4.73 1.08
CA ILE A 44 7.28 3.57 1.55
C ILE A 44 8.39 3.28 0.53
N PRO A 45 9.46 4.11 0.51
CA PRO A 45 10.49 4.03 -0.52
C PRO A 45 11.21 2.66 -0.49
N GLY A 46 11.54 2.15 -1.67
CA GLY A 46 12.22 0.85 -1.83
C GLY A 46 11.33 -0.38 -1.65
N ASP A 47 10.07 -0.20 -1.24
CA ASP A 47 9.10 -1.29 -1.15
C ASP A 47 8.37 -1.48 -2.48
N SER A 48 8.61 -2.63 -3.10
CA SER A 48 8.01 -3.03 -4.38
C SER A 48 7.02 -4.19 -4.19
N GLN A 49 6.60 -4.45 -2.96
CA GLN A 49 5.74 -5.57 -2.57
C GLN A 49 4.49 -5.07 -1.81
N ILE A 50 4.03 -3.86 -2.12
CA ILE A 50 2.83 -3.27 -1.52
C ILE A 50 1.61 -3.88 -2.20
N GLN A 51 0.77 -4.56 -1.42
CA GLN A 51 -0.38 -5.27 -1.95
C GLN A 51 -1.52 -4.28 -2.25
N PRO A 52 -2.21 -4.37 -3.39
CA PRO A 52 -3.37 -3.52 -3.69
C PRO A 52 -4.50 -3.68 -2.65
N THR A 53 -4.58 -4.84 -1.99
CA THR A 53 -5.52 -5.10 -0.87
C THR A 53 -5.08 -4.49 0.45
N GLY A 54 -3.84 -4.03 0.57
CA GLY A 54 -3.23 -3.60 1.82
C GLY A 54 -3.72 -2.26 2.33
N TYR A 55 -3.29 -1.88 3.52
CA TYR A 55 -3.59 -0.61 4.16
C TYR A 55 -2.44 -0.18 5.06
N CYS A 56 -2.28 1.12 5.27
CA CYS A 56 -1.41 1.67 6.29
C CYS A 56 -1.97 3.02 6.78
N ASP A 57 -1.44 3.54 7.88
CA ASP A 57 -1.92 4.78 8.52
C ASP A 57 -1.73 6.02 7.64
N ALA A 58 -0.89 5.95 6.62
CA ALA A 58 -0.70 7.00 5.62
C ALA A 58 -1.73 6.95 4.48
N TYR A 59 -2.83 6.19 4.63
CA TYR A 59 -3.89 6.10 3.63
C TYR A 59 -4.51 7.47 3.34
N ILE A 60 -4.56 7.83 2.06
CA ILE A 60 -5.24 9.01 1.55
C ILE A 60 -6.07 8.55 0.35
N VAL A 61 -7.37 8.82 0.35
CA VAL A 61 -8.28 8.38 -0.73
C VAL A 61 -7.86 8.98 -2.08
N LYS A 62 -7.92 8.19 -3.15
CA LYS A 62 -7.83 8.69 -4.54
C LYS A 62 -9.05 9.59 -4.82
N LYS A 63 -8.82 10.75 -5.42
CA LYS A 63 -9.87 11.60 -5.98
C LYS A 63 -10.13 11.22 -7.42
#